data_AF-A0A329E131-F1
#
_entry.id   AF-A0A329E131-F1
#
_cell.length_a   1.000
_cell.length_b   1.000
_cell.length_c   1.000
_cell.angle_alpha   90.00
_cell.angle_beta   90.00
_cell.angle_gamma   90.00
#
_symmetry.space_group_name_H-M   'P 1'
#
loop_
_entity.id
_entity.type
_entity.pdbx_description
1 polymer ?
#
loop_
_entity_poly.entity_id
_entity_poly.type
_entity_poly.pdbx_seq_one_letter_code
_entity_poly.pdbx_strand_id
1 'polypeptide(L)'
;MEIDGASVCVQSGTTTELNLADYFRASGMSYKPVVFDTAAQTSKGFDSGRCDVLTTDQSGLYALRLNLTNPDSAVVLPEIISKEPLGPVVRQDDDKWFNIAKWTLNAMINAEEYGITSKNADEMLKSDNPEIKRILGVDGPKGSGLGIRDDWSYQVVKQVGNYGESFERTVGKGSPLQIARGVNALWNAGGFMYAPPIR
;
A
#
# COMPACT_ATOMS: atom_id res chain seq x y z
N MET A 1 -4.70 24.48 -15.11
CA MET A 1 -5.12 24.92 -16.46
C MET A 1 -6.25 24.07 -17.02
N GLU A 2 -6.29 22.74 -16.84
CA GLU A 2 -7.42 21.91 -17.34
C GLU A 2 -8.54 21.66 -16.31
N ILE A 3 -8.24 21.67 -15.01
CA ILE A 3 -9.23 21.42 -13.95
C ILE A 3 -9.64 22.68 -13.18
N ASP A 4 -9.26 23.86 -13.66
CA ASP A 4 -9.65 25.12 -13.00
C ASP A 4 -11.17 25.34 -13.11
N GLY A 5 -11.81 25.65 -11.99
CA GLY A 5 -13.26 25.80 -11.86
C GLY A 5 -14.03 24.48 -11.76
N ALA A 6 -13.36 23.33 -11.87
CA ALA A 6 -13.99 22.02 -11.86
C ALA A 6 -14.69 21.70 -10.53
N SER A 7 -15.74 20.89 -10.61
CA SER A 7 -16.36 20.25 -9.46
C SER A 7 -15.60 18.98 -9.09
N VAL A 8 -15.14 18.88 -7.83
CA VAL A 8 -14.25 17.81 -7.39
C VAL A 8 -14.88 17.00 -6.27
N CYS A 9 -15.17 15.73 -6.55
CA CYS A 9 -15.64 14.74 -5.60
C CYS A 9 -14.50 14.36 -4.64
N VAL A 10 -14.74 14.48 -3.34
CA VAL A 10 -13.79 14.14 -2.27
C VAL A 10 -14.51 13.57 -1.05
N GLN A 11 -13.85 12.67 -0.31
CA GLN A 11 -14.38 12.18 0.96
C GLN A 11 -13.97 13.10 2.12
N SER A 12 -14.93 13.43 2.99
CA SER A 12 -14.70 14.23 4.20
C SER A 12 -13.73 13.54 5.18
N GLY A 13 -13.00 14.34 5.95
CA GLY A 13 -12.16 13.84 7.05
C GLY A 13 -10.93 13.06 6.59
N THR A 14 -10.43 13.36 5.39
CA THR A 14 -9.25 12.72 4.79
C THR A 14 -8.11 13.73 4.61
N THR A 15 -6.87 13.23 4.50
CA THR A 15 -5.74 14.05 4.06
C THR A 15 -5.97 14.61 2.65
N THR A 16 -6.65 13.83 1.80
CA THR A 16 -7.03 14.21 0.44
C THR A 16 -7.79 15.55 0.39
N GLU A 17 -8.75 15.77 1.28
CA GLU A 17 -9.54 17.01 1.33
C GLU A 17 -8.66 18.24 1.55
N LEU A 18 -7.72 18.16 2.50
CA LEU A 18 -6.79 19.24 2.81
C LEU A 18 -5.79 19.46 1.67
N ASN A 19 -5.22 18.38 1.13
CA ASN A 19 -4.25 18.42 0.05
C ASN A 19 -4.84 18.98 -1.25
N LEU A 20 -6.12 18.68 -1.54
CA LEU A 20 -6.85 19.26 -2.66
C LEU A 20 -6.93 20.79 -2.54
N ALA A 21 -7.31 21.29 -1.35
CA ALA A 21 -7.42 22.72 -1.10
C ALA A 21 -6.08 23.45 -1.26
N ASP A 22 -5.00 22.86 -0.74
CA ASP A 22 -3.65 23.41 -0.83
C ASP A 22 -3.12 23.41 -2.26
N TYR A 23 -3.36 22.33 -3.03
CA TYR A 23 -2.93 22.23 -4.43
C TYR A 23 -3.57 23.29 -5.31
N PHE A 24 -4.89 23.46 -5.24
CA PHE A 24 -5.60 24.47 -6.03
C PHE A 24 -5.16 25.89 -5.66
N ARG A 25 -5.01 26.18 -4.36
CA ARG A 25 -4.52 27.48 -3.88
C ARG A 25 -3.11 27.79 -4.36
N ALA A 26 -2.18 26.85 -4.20
CA ALA A 26 -0.79 27.01 -4.64
C ALA A 26 -0.67 27.18 -6.16
N SER A 27 -1.60 26.60 -6.91
CA SER A 27 -1.67 26.69 -8.37
C SER A 27 -2.44 27.91 -8.88
N GLY A 28 -2.98 28.76 -8.01
CA GLY A 28 -3.82 29.90 -8.40
C GLY A 28 -5.13 29.50 -9.09
N MET A 29 -5.60 28.27 -8.86
CA MET A 29 -6.81 27.72 -9.46
C MET A 29 -7.98 27.76 -8.46
N SER A 30 -9.20 27.77 -8.99
CA SER A 30 -10.45 27.63 -8.26
C SER A 30 -11.03 26.23 -8.45
N TYR A 31 -11.87 25.77 -7.51
CA TYR A 31 -12.62 24.53 -7.64
C TYR A 31 -13.89 24.56 -6.78
N LYS A 32 -14.82 23.65 -7.06
CA LYS A 32 -16.04 23.45 -6.27
C LYS A 32 -15.98 22.08 -5.57
N PRO A 33 -15.70 22.02 -4.25
CA PRO A 33 -15.69 20.75 -3.54
C PRO A 33 -17.10 20.15 -3.50
N VAL A 34 -17.21 18.86 -3.82
CA VAL A 34 -18.41 18.05 -3.62
C VAL A 34 -18.05 16.96 -2.62
N VAL A 35 -18.39 17.20 -1.36
CA VAL A 35 -17.94 16.39 -0.23
C VAL A 35 -18.93 15.26 0.05
N PHE A 36 -18.40 14.05 0.29
CA PHE A 36 -19.16 12.86 0.67
C PHE A 36 -18.60 12.21 1.93
N ASP A 37 -19.41 11.43 2.63
CA ASP A 37 -18.98 10.77 3.88
C ASP A 37 -18.21 9.49 3.65
N THR A 38 -18.36 8.84 2.48
CA THR A 38 -17.77 7.54 2.18
C THR A 38 -17.21 7.45 0.77
N ALA A 39 -16.14 6.68 0.58
CA ALA A 39 -15.53 6.45 -0.73
C ALA A 39 -16.50 5.91 -1.78
N ALA A 40 -17.44 5.05 -1.37
CA ALA A 40 -18.47 4.52 -2.26
C ALA A 40 -19.43 5.61 -2.75
N GLN A 41 -19.81 6.55 -1.89
CA GLN A 41 -20.62 7.71 -2.29
C GLN A 41 -19.81 8.66 -3.17
N THR A 42 -18.53 8.89 -2.88
CA THR A 42 -17.64 9.73 -3.70
C THR A 42 -17.55 9.20 -5.14
N SER A 43 -17.27 7.89 -5.30
CA SER A 43 -17.23 7.24 -6.61
C SER A 43 -18.58 7.30 -7.34
N LYS A 44 -19.68 7.03 -6.65
CA LYS A 44 -21.03 7.14 -7.23
C LYS A 44 -21.39 8.57 -7.65
N GLY A 45 -20.98 9.57 -6.87
CA GLY A 45 -21.17 10.99 -7.21
C GLY A 45 -20.48 11.34 -8.52
N PHE A 46 -19.23 10.91 -8.67
CA PHE A 46 -18.47 11.05 -9.92
C PHE A 46 -19.12 10.29 -11.09
N ASP A 47 -19.48 9.00 -10.90
CA ASP A 47 -20.11 8.16 -11.94
C ASP A 47 -21.45 8.73 -12.44
N SER A 48 -22.20 9.41 -11.56
CA SER A 48 -23.45 10.09 -11.91
C SER A 48 -23.28 11.47 -12.55
N GLY A 49 -22.04 11.96 -12.71
CA GLY A 49 -21.75 13.29 -13.27
C GLY A 49 -22.02 14.45 -12.32
N ARG A 50 -22.04 14.23 -11.00
CA ARG A 50 -22.13 15.34 -10.01
C ARG A 50 -20.81 16.10 -9.87
N CYS A 51 -19.71 15.50 -10.31
CA CYS A 51 -18.36 16.05 -10.26
C CYS A 51 -17.68 15.81 -11.60
N ASP A 52 -16.85 16.76 -12.02
CA ASP A 52 -15.98 16.63 -13.20
C ASP A 52 -14.75 15.77 -12.88
N VAL A 53 -14.28 15.80 -11.62
CA VAL A 53 -13.08 15.11 -11.14
C VAL A 53 -13.36 14.40 -9.82
N LEU A 54 -12.68 13.28 -9.56
CA LEU A 54 -12.62 12.63 -8.25
C LEU A 54 -11.17 12.61 -7.77
N THR A 55 -10.94 12.91 -6.49
CA THR A 55 -9.60 12.83 -5.89
C THR A 55 -9.56 11.87 -4.68
N THR A 56 -8.47 11.11 -4.59
CA THR A 56 -8.03 10.26 -3.48
C THR A 56 -6.60 9.76 -3.79
N ASP A 57 -6.06 8.85 -2.99
CA ASP A 57 -4.76 8.22 -3.27
C ASP A 57 -4.78 7.53 -4.63
N GLN A 58 -3.66 7.55 -5.36
CA GLN A 58 -3.62 6.99 -6.72
C GLN A 58 -4.05 5.51 -6.77
N SER A 59 -3.62 4.69 -5.80
CA SER A 59 -4.05 3.30 -5.66
C SER A 59 -5.56 3.19 -5.41
N GLY A 60 -6.12 4.10 -4.60
CA GLY A 60 -7.56 4.22 -4.37
C GLY A 60 -8.32 4.58 -5.64
N LEU A 61 -7.78 5.46 -6.49
CA LEU A 61 -8.39 5.82 -7.78
C LEU A 61 -8.51 4.61 -8.71
N TYR A 62 -7.47 3.77 -8.81
CA TYR A 62 -7.56 2.53 -9.61
C TYR A 62 -8.68 1.62 -9.11
N ALA A 63 -8.86 1.50 -7.78
CA ALA A 63 -9.92 0.70 -7.20
C ALA A 63 -11.32 1.29 -7.40
N LEU A 64 -11.49 2.59 -7.20
CA LEU A 64 -12.77 3.27 -7.41
C LEU A 64 -13.17 3.28 -8.88
N ARG A 65 -12.21 3.34 -9.81
CA ARG A 65 -12.48 3.24 -11.26
C ARG A 65 -13.13 1.92 -11.65
N LEU A 66 -12.73 0.81 -11.01
CA LEU A 66 -13.34 -0.50 -11.27
C LEU A 66 -14.81 -0.59 -10.82
N ASN A 67 -15.27 0.33 -9.96
CA ASN A 67 -16.64 0.38 -9.47
C ASN A 67 -17.55 1.31 -10.29
N LEU A 68 -17.01 1.99 -11.32
CA LEU A 68 -17.81 2.83 -12.21
C LEU A 68 -18.69 1.97 -13.11
N THR A 69 -19.80 2.55 -13.60
CA THR A 69 -20.66 1.89 -14.58
C THR A 69 -19.87 1.53 -15.86
N ASN A 70 -18.94 2.39 -16.26
CA ASN A 70 -17.97 2.13 -17.32
C ASN A 70 -16.54 2.49 -16.84
N PRO A 71 -15.71 1.52 -16.42
CA PRO A 71 -14.35 1.80 -15.94
C PRO A 71 -13.46 2.53 -16.95
N ASP A 72 -13.69 2.34 -18.25
CA ASP A 72 -12.90 2.97 -19.32
C ASP A 72 -13.29 4.43 -19.59
N SER A 73 -14.38 4.93 -18.97
CA SER A 73 -14.79 6.33 -19.12
C SER A 73 -13.98 7.30 -18.27
N ALA A 74 -13.06 6.80 -17.43
CA ALA A 74 -12.25 7.62 -16.53
C ALA A 74 -10.76 7.29 -16.63
N VAL A 75 -9.94 8.33 -16.63
CA VAL A 75 -8.49 8.24 -16.61
C VAL A 75 -7.94 8.80 -15.30
N VAL A 76 -6.90 8.16 -14.77
CA VAL A 76 -6.13 8.70 -13.65
C VAL A 76 -5.09 9.66 -14.24
N LEU A 77 -5.16 10.94 -13.87
CA LEU A 77 -4.20 11.95 -14.32
C LEU A 77 -2.79 11.67 -13.76
N PRO A 78 -1.72 12.08 -14.47
CA PRO A 78 -0.35 11.77 -14.07
C PRO A 78 0.15 12.56 -12.86
N GLU A 79 -0.48 13.68 -12.51
CA GLU A 79 -0.05 14.54 -11.40
C GLU A 79 -0.24 13.86 -10.04
N ILE A 80 0.85 13.80 -9.26
CA ILE A 80 0.83 13.40 -7.85
C ILE A 80 1.04 14.66 -7.00
N ILE A 81 0.02 15.03 -6.22
CA ILE A 81 0.00 16.30 -5.49
C ILE A 81 0.34 16.16 -4.00
N SER A 82 0.43 14.93 -3.47
CA SER A 82 0.73 14.66 -2.05
C SER A 82 1.56 13.38 -1.86
N LYS A 83 2.07 13.20 -0.64
CA LYS A 83 2.77 11.98 -0.20
C LYS A 83 1.91 11.25 0.83
N GLU A 84 1.46 10.05 0.49
CA GLU A 84 0.50 9.26 1.31
C GLU A 84 1.10 7.87 1.62
N PRO A 85 2.07 7.76 2.55
CA PRO A 85 2.73 6.50 2.86
C PRO A 85 1.84 5.60 3.72
N LEU A 86 1.09 4.70 3.08
CA LEU A 86 0.23 3.74 3.75
C LEU A 86 1.08 2.66 4.45
N GLY A 87 0.79 2.42 5.73
CA GLY A 87 1.46 1.40 6.52
C GLY A 87 0.61 0.94 7.70
N PRO A 88 1.07 -0.08 8.44
CA PRO A 88 0.38 -0.53 9.65
C PRO A 88 0.28 0.60 10.69
N VAL A 89 -0.91 0.81 11.23
CA VAL A 89 -1.17 1.78 12.30
C VAL A 89 -1.69 1.03 13.53
N VAL A 90 -1.17 1.39 14.69
CA VAL A 90 -1.51 0.80 15.98
C VAL A 90 -1.76 1.89 17.02
N ARG A 91 -2.37 1.53 18.15
CA ARG A 91 -2.50 2.44 19.29
C ARG A 91 -1.12 2.72 19.91
N GLN A 92 -0.97 3.90 20.51
CA GLN A 92 0.21 4.25 21.30
C GLN A 92 0.30 3.38 22.57
N ASP A 93 1.51 3.35 23.16
CA ASP A 93 1.83 2.68 24.43
C ASP A 93 1.62 1.15 24.46
N ASP A 94 1.61 0.52 23.28
CA ASP A 94 1.65 -0.95 23.11
C ASP A 94 2.83 -1.35 22.21
N ASP A 95 4.04 -1.24 22.77
CA ASP A 95 5.29 -1.50 22.04
C ASP A 95 5.37 -2.93 21.52
N LYS A 96 4.77 -3.89 22.23
CA LYS A 96 4.76 -5.29 21.81
C LYS A 96 3.94 -5.45 20.54
N TRP A 97 2.73 -4.91 20.51
CA TRP A 97 1.88 -4.94 19.33
C TRP A 97 2.46 -4.14 18.17
N PHE A 98 3.03 -2.97 18.45
CA PHE A 98 3.75 -2.18 17.45
C PHE A 98 4.88 -2.97 16.80
N ASN A 99 5.71 -3.64 17.61
CA ASN A 99 6.82 -4.43 17.09
C ASN A 99 6.34 -5.62 16.25
N ILE A 100 5.26 -6.30 16.64
CA ILE A 100 4.67 -7.37 15.83
C ILE A 100 4.21 -6.85 14.46
N ALA A 101 3.45 -5.74 14.44
CA ALA A 101 2.96 -5.15 13.19
C ALA A 101 4.12 -4.68 12.28
N LYS A 102 5.10 -3.97 12.86
CA LYS A 102 6.29 -3.49 12.15
C LYS A 102 7.10 -4.64 11.55
N TRP A 103 7.40 -5.66 12.36
CA TRP A 103 8.24 -6.77 11.92
C TRP A 103 7.54 -7.72 10.96
N THR A 104 6.21 -7.82 10.99
CA THR A 104 5.44 -8.56 9.98
C THR A 104 5.69 -8.01 8.58
N LEU A 105 5.54 -6.69 8.38
CA LEU A 105 5.82 -6.07 7.08
C LEU A 105 7.29 -6.22 6.68
N ASN A 106 8.22 -5.98 7.62
CA ASN A 106 9.65 -6.12 7.34
C ASN A 106 10.05 -7.55 6.98
N ALA A 107 9.43 -8.58 7.57
CA ALA A 107 9.67 -9.97 7.21
C ALA A 107 9.19 -10.27 5.79
N MET A 108 8.03 -9.74 5.39
CA MET A 108 7.54 -9.90 4.01
C MET A 108 8.47 -9.25 2.98
N ILE A 109 9.03 -8.07 3.28
CA ILE A 109 9.96 -7.36 2.38
C ILE A 109 11.30 -8.09 2.33
N ASN A 110 11.88 -8.48 3.47
CA ASN A 110 13.12 -9.27 3.49
C ASN A 110 12.94 -10.61 2.76
N ALA A 111 11.80 -11.29 2.94
CA ALA A 111 11.52 -12.53 2.22
C ALA A 111 11.53 -12.32 0.70
N GLU A 112 10.95 -11.21 0.21
CA GLU A 112 11.01 -10.87 -1.22
C GLU A 112 12.45 -10.61 -1.67
N GLU A 113 13.21 -9.82 -0.91
CA GLU A 113 14.60 -9.48 -1.22
C GLU A 113 15.51 -10.71 -1.33
N TYR A 114 15.27 -11.73 -0.51
CA TYR A 114 16.02 -12.98 -0.52
C TYR A 114 15.37 -14.11 -1.36
N GLY A 115 14.33 -13.81 -2.14
CA GLY A 115 13.69 -14.79 -3.03
C GLY A 115 12.93 -15.91 -2.31
N ILE A 116 12.56 -15.69 -1.05
CA ILE A 116 11.74 -16.58 -0.25
C ILE A 116 10.27 -16.30 -0.59
N THR A 117 9.54 -17.33 -0.98
CA THR A 117 8.14 -17.27 -1.41
C THR A 117 7.30 -18.24 -0.59
N SER A 118 5.98 -18.08 -0.60
CA SER A 118 5.05 -19.04 -0.02
C SER A 118 5.26 -20.50 -0.52
N LYS A 119 5.75 -20.65 -1.75
CA LYS A 119 5.97 -21.94 -2.42
C LYS A 119 7.27 -22.62 -2.02
N ASN A 120 8.36 -21.87 -1.85
CA ASN A 120 9.70 -22.44 -1.55
C ASN A 120 10.13 -22.29 -0.09
N ALA A 121 9.32 -21.66 0.78
CA ALA A 121 9.68 -21.44 2.19
C ALA A 121 10.12 -22.72 2.91
N ASP A 122 9.46 -23.85 2.67
CA ASP A 122 9.78 -25.14 3.31
C ASP A 122 11.16 -25.67 2.89
N GLU A 123 11.54 -25.46 1.64
CA GLU A 123 12.86 -25.80 1.10
C GLU A 123 13.93 -24.86 1.67
N MET A 124 13.60 -23.56 1.71
CA MET A 124 14.49 -22.51 2.19
C MET A 124 14.85 -22.64 3.68
N LEU A 125 14.07 -23.39 4.48
CA LEU A 125 14.46 -23.77 5.85
C LEU A 125 15.81 -24.52 5.92
N LYS A 126 16.21 -25.16 4.82
CA LYS A 126 17.49 -25.90 4.70
C LYS A 126 18.60 -25.08 4.06
N SER A 127 18.33 -23.82 3.67
CA SER A 127 19.32 -22.95 3.03
C SER A 127 20.54 -22.75 3.93
N ASP A 128 21.75 -22.75 3.36
CA ASP A 128 22.97 -22.43 4.09
C ASP A 128 23.21 -20.93 4.26
N ASN A 129 22.43 -20.08 3.59
CA ASN A 129 22.53 -18.63 3.73
C ASN A 129 22.07 -18.18 5.13
N PRO A 130 22.96 -17.55 5.94
CA PRO A 130 22.60 -17.09 7.28
C PRO A 130 21.41 -16.12 7.32
N GLU A 131 21.25 -15.25 6.31
CA GLU A 131 20.14 -14.30 6.28
C GLU A 131 18.80 -15.01 6.08
N ILE A 132 18.76 -16.02 5.19
CA ILE A 132 17.56 -16.86 5.01
C ILE A 132 17.24 -17.62 6.29
N LYS A 133 18.26 -18.19 6.97
CA LYS A 133 18.06 -18.88 8.26
C LYS A 133 17.46 -17.95 9.32
N ARG A 134 17.89 -16.69 9.41
CA ARG A 134 17.33 -15.70 10.34
C ARG A 134 15.92 -15.28 9.94
N ILE A 135 15.69 -14.99 8.66
CA ILE A 135 14.37 -14.60 8.15
C ILE A 135 13.34 -15.70 8.41
N LEU A 136 13.70 -16.98 8.33
CA LEU A 136 12.78 -18.09 8.56
C LEU A 136 12.74 -18.61 10.01
N GLY A 137 13.45 -17.95 10.93
CA GLY A 137 13.45 -18.31 12.35
C GLY A 137 14.28 -19.55 12.71
N VAL A 138 15.08 -20.09 11.77
CA VAL A 138 16.02 -21.20 12.01
C VAL A 138 17.16 -20.73 12.92
N ASP A 139 17.67 -19.52 12.69
CA ASP A 139 18.74 -18.87 13.47
C ASP A 139 18.34 -17.43 13.86
N GLY A 140 19.18 -16.72 14.61
CA GLY A 140 19.00 -15.30 14.93
C GLY A 140 17.93 -15.00 15.98
N PRO A 141 17.44 -13.74 16.02
CA PRO A 141 16.43 -13.30 16.98
C PRO A 141 15.18 -14.18 16.98
N LYS A 142 14.80 -14.63 18.16
CA LYS A 142 13.67 -15.53 18.37
C LYS A 142 12.37 -14.76 18.63
N GLY A 143 11.23 -15.37 18.29
CA GLY A 143 9.90 -14.79 18.45
C GLY A 143 9.48 -14.63 19.91
N SER A 144 10.11 -15.38 20.82
CA SER A 144 9.90 -15.28 22.27
C SER A 144 10.07 -13.86 22.84
N GLY A 145 10.99 -13.05 22.29
CA GLY A 145 11.15 -11.64 22.64
C GLY A 145 9.94 -10.76 22.29
N LEU A 146 9.16 -11.19 21.29
CA LEU A 146 7.88 -10.61 20.90
C LEU A 146 6.68 -11.38 21.51
N GLY A 147 6.94 -12.39 22.34
CA GLY A 147 5.93 -13.27 22.93
C GLY A 147 5.10 -14.04 21.91
N ILE A 148 5.68 -14.36 20.75
CA ILE A 148 5.09 -15.19 19.69
C ILE A 148 6.02 -16.38 19.40
N ARG A 149 5.58 -17.30 18.55
CA ARG A 149 6.39 -18.48 18.18
C ARG A 149 7.64 -18.08 17.40
N ASP A 150 8.71 -18.85 17.53
CA ASP A 150 9.98 -18.56 16.86
C ASP A 150 9.93 -18.69 15.34
N ASP A 151 8.96 -19.45 14.81
CA ASP A 151 8.70 -19.60 13.38
C ASP A 151 7.78 -18.51 12.80
N TRP A 152 7.51 -17.40 13.51
CA TRP A 152 6.50 -16.41 13.13
C TRP A 152 6.68 -15.85 11.71
N SER A 153 7.90 -15.53 11.30
CA SER A 153 8.20 -14.94 10.00
C SER A 153 8.05 -15.96 8.88
N TYR A 154 8.46 -17.21 9.12
CA TYR A 154 8.14 -18.35 8.24
C TYR A 154 6.61 -18.50 8.09
N GLN A 155 5.86 -18.42 9.19
CA GLN A 155 4.39 -18.53 9.15
C GLN A 155 3.74 -17.41 8.33
N VAL A 156 4.22 -16.17 8.45
CA VAL A 156 3.78 -15.03 7.62
C VAL A 156 4.00 -15.35 6.14
N VAL A 157 5.22 -15.69 5.73
CA VAL A 157 5.53 -15.97 4.32
C VAL A 157 4.75 -17.18 3.81
N LYS A 158 4.58 -18.22 4.62
CA LYS A 158 3.86 -19.43 4.22
C LYS A 158 2.38 -19.16 3.97
N GLN A 159 1.75 -18.35 4.81
CA GLN A 159 0.30 -18.10 4.76
C GLN A 159 -0.07 -17.00 3.76
N VAL A 160 0.70 -15.91 3.72
CA VAL A 160 0.35 -14.71 2.94
C VAL A 160 1.41 -14.30 1.92
N GLY A 161 2.44 -15.11 1.71
CA GLY A 161 3.55 -14.82 0.79
C GLY A 161 4.47 -13.71 1.27
N ASN A 162 5.51 -13.45 0.48
CA ASN A 162 6.34 -12.26 0.62
C ASN A 162 5.61 -10.98 0.14
N TYR A 163 6.25 -9.82 0.27
CA TYR A 163 5.65 -8.54 -0.11
C TYR A 163 5.25 -8.51 -1.58
N GLY A 164 6.15 -8.90 -2.48
CA GLY A 164 5.88 -9.00 -3.92
C GLY A 164 4.72 -9.93 -4.28
N GLU A 165 4.61 -11.11 -3.67
CA GLU A 165 3.49 -12.03 -3.87
C GLU A 165 2.15 -11.42 -3.46
N SER A 166 2.13 -10.72 -2.30
CA SER A 166 0.95 -10.04 -1.80
C SER A 166 0.56 -8.85 -2.70
N PHE A 167 1.54 -8.06 -3.14
CA PHE A 167 1.35 -6.96 -4.07
C PHE A 167 0.77 -7.46 -5.39
N GLU A 168 1.43 -8.41 -6.05
CA GLU A 168 1.06 -8.88 -7.40
C GLU A 168 -0.33 -9.51 -7.45
N ARG A 169 -0.73 -10.26 -6.42
CA ARG A 169 -2.07 -10.87 -6.39
C ARG A 169 -3.18 -9.85 -6.13
N THR A 170 -2.88 -8.80 -5.36
CA THR A 170 -3.91 -7.90 -4.81
C THR A 170 -4.08 -6.66 -5.68
N VAL A 171 -2.97 -6.00 -6.02
CA VAL A 171 -2.96 -4.71 -6.71
C VAL A 171 -2.12 -4.68 -7.97
N GLY A 172 -1.18 -5.61 -8.11
CA GLY A 172 -0.21 -5.63 -9.20
C GLY A 172 -0.77 -6.12 -10.54
N LYS A 173 0.12 -6.59 -11.41
CA LYS A 173 -0.24 -7.07 -12.76
C LYS A 173 -1.06 -8.36 -12.73
N GLY A 174 -1.03 -9.09 -11.61
CA GLY A 174 -1.87 -10.25 -11.37
C GLY A 174 -3.31 -9.92 -10.96
N SER A 175 -3.68 -8.65 -10.78
CA SER A 175 -5.02 -8.24 -10.33
C SER A 175 -5.72 -7.32 -11.35
N PRO A 176 -7.05 -7.13 -11.25
CA PRO A 176 -7.77 -6.20 -12.12
C PRO A 176 -7.26 -4.75 -12.06
N LEU A 177 -6.51 -4.38 -11.03
CA LEU A 177 -5.97 -3.03 -10.84
C LEU A 177 -4.77 -2.74 -11.73
N GLN A 178 -3.95 -3.76 -12.04
CA GLN A 178 -2.79 -3.65 -12.94
C GLN A 178 -1.77 -2.57 -12.53
N ILE A 179 -1.60 -2.33 -11.22
CA ILE A 179 -0.70 -1.28 -10.71
C ILE A 179 0.75 -1.74 -10.83
N ALA A 180 1.60 -0.92 -11.43
CA ALA A 180 3.04 -1.16 -11.43
C ALA A 180 3.65 -0.94 -10.05
N ARG A 181 4.73 -1.64 -9.72
CA ARG A 181 5.42 -1.51 -8.42
C ARG A 181 5.80 -0.07 -8.09
N GLY A 182 6.41 0.65 -9.03
CA GLY A 182 6.81 2.05 -8.82
C GLY A 182 7.62 2.23 -7.54
N VAL A 183 7.23 3.20 -6.72
CA VAL A 183 7.86 3.46 -5.41
C VAL A 183 7.75 2.28 -4.43
N ASN A 184 6.82 1.33 -4.65
CA ASN A 184 6.69 0.11 -3.86
C ASN A 184 7.60 -1.04 -4.35
N ALA A 185 8.49 -0.81 -5.31
CA ALA A 185 9.55 -1.75 -5.64
C ALA A 185 10.55 -1.89 -4.47
N LEU A 186 11.29 -2.99 -4.45
CA LEU A 186 12.42 -3.14 -3.52
C LEU A 186 13.42 -2.00 -3.72
N TRP A 187 14.09 -1.63 -2.63
CA TRP A 187 15.10 -0.57 -2.62
C TRP A 187 16.23 -0.82 -3.65
N ASN A 188 16.64 -2.08 -3.81
CA ASN A 188 17.65 -2.51 -4.78
C ASN A 188 17.11 -2.68 -6.21
N ALA A 189 15.81 -2.42 -6.41
CA ALA A 189 15.12 -2.41 -7.69
C ALA A 189 14.55 -1.02 -8.05
N GLY A 190 15.06 0.03 -7.39
CA GLY A 190 14.71 1.43 -7.68
C GLY A 190 13.46 1.96 -6.96
N GLY A 191 12.89 1.20 -6.02
CA GLY A 191 11.79 1.66 -5.17
C GLY A 191 12.24 2.07 -3.76
N PHE A 192 11.28 2.19 -2.85
CA PHE A 192 11.48 2.62 -1.46
C PHE A 192 11.21 1.54 -0.43
N MET A 193 10.83 0.32 -0.85
CA MET A 193 10.62 -0.79 0.09
C MET A 193 11.98 -1.29 0.59
N TYR A 194 12.38 -0.74 1.73
CA TYR A 194 13.60 -1.06 2.45
C TYR A 194 13.21 -1.56 3.85
N ALA A 195 13.49 -2.83 4.13
CA ALA A 195 13.26 -3.37 5.46
C ALA A 195 14.57 -3.38 6.26
N PRO A 196 14.54 -2.98 7.55
CA PRO A 196 15.61 -3.28 8.48
C PRO A 196 15.92 -4.78 8.48
N PRO A 197 17.20 -5.16 8.61
CA PRO A 197 17.58 -6.57 8.59
C PRO A 197 17.12 -7.26 9.88
N ILE A 198 16.72 -8.54 9.79
CA ILE A 198 16.35 -9.38 10.94
C ILE A 198 17.64 -9.92 11.58
N ARG A 199 18.15 -9.21 12.60
CA ARG A 199 19.45 -9.46 13.23
C ARG A 199 19.41 -9.24 14.72
#